data_AF-A0A1S8L039-F1
#
_entry.id   AF-A0A1S8L039-F1
#
_cell.length_a   1.000
_cell.length_b   1.000
_cell.length_c   1.000
_cell.angle_alpha   90.00
_cell.angle_beta   90.00
_cell.angle_gamma   90.00
#
_symmetry.space_group_name_H-M   'P 1'
#
loop_
_entity.id
_entity.type
_entity.pdbx_description
1 polymer ?
#
loop_
_entity_poly.entity_id
_entity_poly.type
_entity_poly.pdbx_seq_one_letter_code
_entity_poly.pdbx_strand_id
1 'polypeptide(L)'
;MKDYLNSDEKNQIMVFMSILQVMDGNRGINGPKIVSVLEDWSKRKNLTKEEHKYLKFTNTYLSKFCESVYNRLNSKEQKQLDKRLKKFDFRLVDDYTLEKVYRDMSNKMQNAVIPREEFCKWCEEIMECNCKECTKDWKGCRLHEVFENNFVPESSWEMDNCRYAYKNIEKEKAI
;
A
#
# COMPACT_ATOMS: atom_id res chain seq x y z
N MET A 1 -24.32 13.17 -9.25
CA MET A 1 -22.93 13.46 -8.82
C MET A 1 -22.18 12.13 -8.77
N LYS A 2 -20.87 12.06 -9.03
CA LYS A 2 -20.13 10.78 -9.04
C LYS A 2 -20.20 10.09 -7.66
N ASP A 3 -20.31 8.77 -7.65
CA ASP A 3 -20.38 7.89 -6.48
C ASP A 3 -19.05 7.17 -6.19
N TYR A 4 -17.98 7.57 -6.86
CA TYR A 4 -16.61 7.09 -6.66
C TYR A 4 -15.64 8.26 -6.67
N LEU A 5 -14.43 8.01 -6.15
CA LEU A 5 -13.32 8.96 -6.16
C LEU A 5 -12.12 8.34 -6.89
N ASN A 6 -11.37 9.17 -7.61
CA ASN A 6 -10.08 8.76 -8.15
C ASN A 6 -9.02 8.65 -7.03
N SER A 7 -7.80 8.23 -7.38
CA SER A 7 -6.74 8.01 -6.37
C SER A 7 -6.38 9.28 -5.58
N ASP A 8 -6.29 10.42 -6.24
CA ASP A 8 -5.90 11.68 -5.61
C ASP A 8 -7.02 12.23 -4.73
N GLU A 9 -8.25 12.19 -5.22
CA GLU A 9 -9.45 12.56 -4.46
C GLU A 9 -9.62 11.68 -3.21
N LYS A 10 -9.33 10.37 -3.32
CA LYS A 10 -9.32 9.44 -2.18
C LYS A 10 -8.26 9.82 -1.15
N ASN A 11 -7.07 10.20 -1.59
CA ASN A 11 -6.01 10.61 -0.68
C ASN A 11 -6.38 11.91 0.04
N GLN A 12 -6.93 12.89 -0.68
CA GLN A 12 -7.38 14.16 -0.10
C GLN A 12 -8.47 13.95 0.95
N ILE A 13 -9.52 13.16 0.65
CA ILE A 13 -10.59 12.92 1.63
C ILE A 13 -10.06 12.13 2.84
N MET A 14 -9.11 11.22 2.64
CA MET A 14 -8.47 10.50 3.75
C MET A 14 -7.68 11.43 4.66
N VAL A 15 -6.96 12.42 4.12
CA VAL A 15 -6.26 13.44 4.91
C VAL A 15 -7.26 14.23 5.76
N PHE A 16 -8.35 14.72 5.16
CA PHE A 16 -9.38 15.47 5.88
C PHE A 16 -10.04 14.65 7.00
N MET A 17 -10.40 13.39 6.72
CA MET A 17 -10.97 12.50 7.73
C MET A 17 -9.97 12.14 8.83
N SER A 18 -8.67 12.07 8.51
CA SER A 18 -7.62 11.85 9.52
C SER A 18 -7.47 13.06 10.44
N ILE A 19 -7.52 14.28 9.89
CA ILE A 19 -7.53 15.51 10.69
C ILE A 19 -8.74 15.52 11.62
N LEU A 20 -9.94 15.18 11.14
CA LEU A 20 -11.14 15.08 11.97
C LEU A 20 -10.99 14.05 13.09
N GLN A 21 -10.43 12.88 12.81
CA GLN A 21 -10.18 11.88 13.85
C GLN A 21 -9.22 12.36 14.93
N VAL A 22 -8.21 13.16 14.56
CA VAL A 22 -7.31 13.82 15.52
C VAL A 22 -8.09 14.86 16.33
N MET A 23 -8.90 15.70 15.66
CA MET A 23 -9.73 16.71 16.32
C MET A 23 -10.74 16.09 17.30
N ASP A 24 -11.30 14.92 16.98
CA ASP A 24 -12.26 14.22 17.85
C ASP A 24 -11.59 13.37 18.94
N GLY A 25 -10.25 13.20 18.89
CA GLY A 25 -9.48 12.38 19.82
C GLY A 25 -9.69 10.87 19.64
N ASN A 26 -10.02 10.43 18.42
CA ASN A 26 -10.44 9.06 18.12
C ASN A 26 -9.30 8.12 17.66
N ARG A 27 -8.04 8.56 17.56
CA ARG A 27 -6.91 7.68 17.17
C ARG A 27 -5.56 8.15 17.68
N GLY A 28 -4.78 7.20 18.21
CA GLY A 28 -3.30 7.05 18.15
C GLY A 28 -2.44 8.15 18.76
N ILE A 29 -2.87 9.39 18.63
CA ILE A 29 -2.39 10.55 19.33
C ILE A 29 -3.19 10.56 20.64
N ASN A 30 -2.49 10.49 21.78
CA ASN A 30 -3.01 10.99 23.07
C ASN A 30 -3.13 12.53 22.98
N GLY A 31 -3.81 13.01 21.95
CA GLY A 31 -4.00 14.40 21.63
C GLY A 31 -5.26 14.89 22.31
N PRO A 32 -5.25 16.10 22.89
CA PRO A 32 -6.46 16.67 23.44
C PRO A 32 -7.52 16.80 22.34
N LYS A 33 -8.76 16.43 22.64
CA LYS A 33 -9.92 16.72 21.78
C LYS A 33 -9.90 18.20 21.43
N ILE A 34 -10.41 18.57 20.25
CA ILE A 34 -10.46 19.96 19.81
C ILE A 34 -11.21 20.84 20.81
N VAL A 35 -12.20 20.28 21.50
CA VAL A 35 -12.91 20.93 22.61
C VAL A 35 -11.94 21.28 23.75
N SER A 36 -11.08 20.35 24.14
CA SER A 36 -10.05 20.57 25.16
C SER A 36 -9.02 21.60 24.71
N VAL A 37 -8.59 21.57 23.44
CA VAL A 37 -7.70 22.60 22.87
C VAL A 37 -8.34 23.98 22.94
N LEU A 38 -9.59 24.09 22.46
CA LEU A 38 -10.35 25.34 22.47
C LEU A 38 -10.47 25.89 23.89
N GLU A 39 -10.86 25.05 24.86
CA GLU A 39 -11.01 25.47 26.25
C GLU A 39 -9.68 25.88 26.88
N ASP A 40 -8.64 25.04 26.79
CA ASP A 40 -7.37 25.25 27.45
C ASP A 40 -6.62 26.45 26.88
N TRP A 41 -6.61 26.59 25.55
CA TRP A 41 -5.93 27.70 24.91
C TRP A 41 -6.68 29.01 25.11
N SER A 42 -8.02 29.00 25.12
CA SER A 42 -8.80 30.19 25.47
C SER A 42 -8.52 30.63 26.92
N LYS A 43 -8.47 29.68 27.87
CA LYS A 43 -8.15 29.96 29.29
C LYS A 43 -6.75 30.58 29.43
N ARG A 44 -5.78 30.10 28.66
CA ARG A 44 -4.40 30.63 28.63
C ARG A 44 -4.24 31.91 27.82
N LYS A 45 -5.31 32.42 27.21
CA LYS A 45 -5.29 33.58 26.29
C LYS A 45 -4.36 33.38 25.08
N ASN A 46 -4.20 32.13 24.64
CA ASN A 46 -3.46 31.76 23.43
C ASN A 46 -4.35 31.82 22.16
N LEU A 47 -5.65 32.11 22.32
CA LEU A 47 -6.60 32.29 21.23
C LEU A 47 -7.37 33.58 21.43
N THR A 48 -7.50 34.36 20.36
CA THR A 48 -8.51 35.40 20.25
C THR A 48 -9.90 34.77 20.11
N LYS A 49 -10.95 35.58 20.33
CA LYS A 49 -12.35 35.14 20.16
C LYS A 49 -12.62 34.70 18.71
N GLU A 50 -12.00 35.36 17.74
CA GLU A 50 -12.15 35.03 16.33
C GLU A 50 -11.47 33.71 15.98
N GLU A 51 -10.23 33.50 16.42
CA GLU A 51 -9.51 32.23 16.20
C GLU A 51 -10.24 31.04 16.83
N HIS A 52 -10.78 31.20 18.04
CA HIS A 52 -11.63 30.19 18.68
C HIS A 52 -12.83 29.83 17.77
N LYS A 53 -13.52 30.85 17.27
CA LYS A 53 -14.68 30.67 16.38
C LYS A 53 -14.28 29.97 15.08
N TYR A 54 -13.17 30.37 14.46
CA TYR A 54 -12.68 29.75 13.23
C TYR A 54 -12.37 28.28 13.43
N LEU A 55 -11.60 27.93 14.47
CA LEU A 55 -11.23 26.54 14.72
C LEU A 55 -12.45 25.65 15.00
N LYS A 56 -13.44 26.17 15.75
CA LYS A 56 -14.72 25.47 16.00
C LYS A 56 -15.53 25.26 14.71
N PHE A 57 -15.58 26.28 13.84
CA PHE A 57 -16.27 26.18 12.56
C PHE A 57 -15.57 25.25 11.59
N THR A 58 -14.23 25.26 11.55
CA THR A 58 -13.46 24.29 10.75
C THR A 58 -13.85 22.86 11.11
N ASN A 59 -13.91 22.50 12.40
CA ASN A 59 -14.36 21.16 12.81
C ASN A 59 -15.75 20.84 12.24
N THR A 60 -16.70 21.76 12.43
CA THR A 60 -18.10 21.55 12.03
C THR A 60 -18.26 21.39 10.53
N TYR A 61 -17.68 22.30 9.74
CA TYR A 61 -17.87 22.30 8.29
C TYR A 61 -17.03 21.22 7.60
N LEU A 62 -15.86 20.89 8.13
CA LEU A 62 -15.06 19.79 7.62
C LEU A 62 -15.75 18.44 7.86
N SER A 63 -16.35 18.22 9.04
CA SER A 63 -17.16 17.02 9.31
C SER A 63 -18.33 16.90 8.34
N LYS A 64 -19.11 17.97 8.17
CA LYS A 64 -20.23 17.99 7.21
C LYS A 64 -19.80 17.70 5.78
N PHE A 65 -18.68 18.27 5.35
CA PHE A 65 -18.12 18.01 4.03
C PHE A 65 -17.73 16.54 3.88
N CYS A 66 -16.97 15.99 4.83
CA CYS A 66 -16.53 14.59 4.79
C CYS A 66 -17.69 13.61 4.82
N GLU A 67 -18.70 13.84 5.66
CA GLU A 67 -19.92 13.03 5.73
C GLU A 67 -20.71 13.08 4.41
N SER A 68 -20.90 14.28 3.86
CA SER A 68 -21.58 14.45 2.57
C SER A 68 -20.86 13.70 1.44
N VAL A 69 -19.52 13.81 1.39
CA VAL A 69 -18.73 13.07 0.41
C VAL A 69 -18.76 11.57 0.67
N TYR A 70 -18.75 11.10 1.91
CA TYR A 70 -18.80 9.68 2.23
C TYR A 70 -20.15 9.05 1.87
N ASN A 71 -21.25 9.72 2.25
CA ASN A 71 -22.61 9.21 2.08
C ASN A 71 -23.03 9.10 0.61
N ARG A 72 -22.43 9.88 -0.30
CA ARG A 72 -22.69 9.76 -1.74
C ARG A 72 -21.90 8.62 -2.42
N LEU A 73 -20.88 8.06 -1.77
CA LEU A 73 -20.09 6.98 -2.37
C LEU A 73 -20.89 5.67 -2.37
N ASN A 74 -20.63 4.80 -3.34
CA ASN A 74 -21.18 3.46 -3.29
C ASN A 74 -20.54 2.61 -2.16
N SER A 75 -21.22 1.51 -1.80
CA SER A 75 -20.82 0.67 -0.68
C SER A 75 -19.44 0.03 -0.83
N LYS A 76 -18.95 -0.19 -2.06
CA LYS A 76 -17.62 -0.72 -2.33
C LYS A 76 -16.56 0.33 -1.99
N GLU A 77 -16.76 1.55 -2.45
CA GLU A 77 -15.88 2.69 -2.22
C GLU A 77 -15.81 3.06 -0.74
N GLN A 78 -16.97 3.10 -0.05
CA GLN A 78 -17.05 3.29 1.40
C GLN A 78 -16.23 2.25 2.18
N LYS A 79 -16.42 0.95 1.89
CA LYS A 79 -15.65 -0.13 2.52
C LYS A 79 -14.15 -0.02 2.28
N GLN A 80 -13.74 0.38 1.08
CA GLN A 80 -12.33 0.62 0.78
C GLN A 80 -11.77 1.78 1.60
N LEU A 81 -12.53 2.88 1.70
CA LEU A 81 -12.15 4.05 2.47
C LEU A 81 -12.01 3.70 3.96
N ASP A 82 -12.99 3.02 4.55
CA ASP A 82 -12.97 2.58 5.95
C ASP A 82 -11.76 1.68 6.24
N LYS A 83 -11.49 0.72 5.35
CA LYS A 83 -10.35 -0.19 5.50
C LYS A 83 -9.02 0.56 5.46
N ARG A 84 -8.89 1.54 4.56
CA ARG A 84 -7.69 2.38 4.44
C ARG A 84 -7.54 3.29 5.64
N LEU A 85 -8.60 4.00 6.01
CA LEU A 85 -8.63 4.84 7.20
C LEU A 85 -8.20 4.03 8.42
N LYS A 86 -8.81 2.88 8.72
CA LYS A 86 -8.44 2.05 9.88
C LYS A 86 -6.94 1.72 9.98
N LYS A 87 -6.23 1.67 8.87
CA LYS A 87 -4.79 1.38 8.80
C LYS A 87 -3.92 2.64 8.73
N PHE A 88 -4.50 3.78 8.42
CA PHE A 88 -3.80 5.03 8.26
C PHE A 88 -3.60 5.68 9.62
N ASP A 89 -2.34 5.94 9.96
CA ASP A 89 -1.93 6.66 11.17
C ASP A 89 -1.26 7.96 10.75
N PHE A 90 -1.75 9.09 11.24
CA PHE A 90 -1.19 10.41 10.93
C PHE A 90 -0.32 10.84 12.11
N ARG A 91 0.99 10.97 11.88
CA ARG A 91 1.95 11.42 12.89
C ARG A 91 2.76 12.59 12.37
N LEU A 92 2.98 13.57 13.24
CA LEU A 92 4.05 14.54 13.04
C LEU A 92 5.36 13.86 13.39
N VAL A 93 6.27 13.82 12.43
CA VAL A 93 7.63 13.28 12.58
C VAL A 93 8.60 14.36 12.11
N ASP A 94 9.74 14.48 12.79
CA ASP A 94 10.84 15.32 12.31
C ASP A 94 11.53 14.69 11.10
N ASP A 95 12.28 15.50 10.35
CA ASP A 95 12.97 15.09 9.13
C ASP A 95 13.93 13.92 9.38
N TYR A 96 14.63 13.94 10.52
CA TYR A 96 15.57 12.87 10.88
C TYR A 96 14.85 11.51 11.05
N THR A 97 13.71 11.50 11.74
CA THR A 97 12.87 10.32 11.93
C THR A 97 12.30 9.86 10.60
N LEU A 98 11.88 10.79 9.75
CA LEU A 98 11.37 10.49 8.42
C LEU A 98 12.43 9.82 7.54
N GLU A 99 13.65 10.38 7.49
CA GLU A 99 14.78 9.80 6.76
C GLU A 99 15.14 8.41 7.26
N LYS A 100 15.12 8.21 8.58
CA LYS A 100 15.34 6.88 9.18
C LYS A 100 14.27 5.88 8.75
N VAL A 101 13.00 6.27 8.75
CA VAL A 101 11.90 5.42 8.28
C VAL A 101 12.05 5.08 6.80
N TYR A 102 12.41 6.04 5.94
CA TYR A 102 12.68 5.77 4.53
C TYR A 102 13.87 4.83 4.33
N ARG A 103 14.95 5.01 5.09
CA ARG A 103 16.11 4.12 5.05
C ARG A 103 15.74 2.71 5.49
N ASP A 104 15.01 2.58 6.59
CA ASP A 104 14.56 1.29 7.10
C ASP A 104 13.57 0.62 6.15
N MET A 105 12.68 1.37 5.50
CA MET A 105 11.80 0.86 4.45
C MET A 105 12.59 0.39 3.24
N SER A 106 13.55 1.18 2.75
CA SER A 106 14.42 0.81 1.63
C SER A 106 15.21 -0.47 1.93
N ASN A 107 15.78 -0.57 3.13
CA ASN A 107 16.49 -1.76 3.59
C ASN A 107 15.56 -2.98 3.72
N LYS A 108 14.30 -2.78 4.16
CA LYS A 108 13.32 -3.88 4.30
C LYS A 108 12.65 -4.27 2.98
N MET A 109 12.56 -3.36 2.01
CA MET A 109 12.02 -3.62 0.67
C MET A 109 12.99 -4.40 -0.23
N GLN A 110 14.12 -4.87 0.29
CA GLN A 110 15.07 -5.70 -0.45
C GLN A 110 14.49 -7.07 -0.84
N ASN A 111 13.53 -7.60 -0.07
CA ASN A 111 12.93 -8.92 -0.31
C ASN A 111 11.41 -8.81 -0.44
N ALA A 112 10.85 -9.41 -1.50
CA ALA A 112 9.41 -9.61 -1.62
C ALA A 112 8.99 -10.86 -0.84
N VAL A 113 8.00 -10.74 0.04
CA VAL A 113 7.39 -11.90 0.71
C VAL A 113 6.12 -12.26 -0.06
N ILE A 114 6.13 -13.41 -0.73
CA ILE A 114 5.00 -13.95 -1.48
C ILE A 114 4.71 -15.40 -1.05
N PRO A 115 3.45 -15.86 -1.08
CA PRO A 115 3.13 -17.27 -0.87
C PRO A 115 3.90 -18.17 -1.85
N ARG A 116 4.33 -19.34 -1.39
CA ARG A 116 5.13 -20.27 -2.21
C ARG A 116 4.44 -20.66 -3.52
N GLU A 117 3.12 -20.85 -3.48
CA GLU A 117 2.33 -21.18 -4.68
C GLU A 117 2.33 -20.06 -5.73
N GLU A 118 2.27 -18.80 -5.30
CA GLU A 118 2.33 -17.64 -6.20
C GLU A 118 3.74 -17.47 -6.77
N PHE A 119 4.78 -17.71 -5.96
CA PHE A 119 6.17 -17.75 -6.44
C PHE A 119 6.37 -18.81 -7.53
N CYS A 120 5.89 -20.03 -7.30
CA CYS A 120 6.00 -21.11 -8.28
C CYS A 120 5.31 -20.77 -9.60
N LYS A 121 4.12 -20.18 -9.57
CA LYS A 121 3.43 -19.69 -10.79
C LYS A 121 4.25 -18.64 -11.53
N TRP A 122 4.88 -17.69 -10.83
CA TRP A 122 5.77 -16.74 -11.48
C TRP A 122 7.01 -17.40 -12.07
N CYS A 123 7.59 -18.39 -11.41
CA CYS A 123 8.70 -19.16 -11.98
C CYS A 123 8.30 -19.86 -13.28
N GLU A 124 7.12 -20.48 -13.33
CA GLU A 124 6.58 -21.13 -14.53
C GLU A 124 6.46 -20.14 -15.71
N GLU A 125 5.88 -18.97 -15.49
CA GLU A 125 5.75 -17.91 -16.52
C GLU A 125 7.12 -17.40 -17.01
N ILE A 126 8.09 -17.25 -16.10
CA ILE A 126 9.46 -16.84 -16.45
C ILE A 126 10.16 -17.95 -17.26
N MET A 127 9.97 -19.21 -16.86
CA MET A 127 10.53 -20.36 -17.56
C MET A 127 9.93 -20.51 -18.97
N GLU A 128 8.63 -20.27 -19.16
CA GLU A 128 8.00 -20.26 -20.49
C GLU A 128 8.59 -19.18 -21.39
N CYS A 129 8.88 -17.99 -20.85
CA CYS A 129 9.46 -16.90 -21.61
C CYS A 129 10.97 -17.08 -21.92
N ASN A 130 11.74 -17.75 -21.06
CA ASN A 130 13.20 -17.71 -21.10
C ASN A 130 13.90 -19.08 -21.23
N CYS A 131 13.23 -20.15 -20.79
CA CYS A 131 13.80 -21.50 -20.70
C CYS A 131 13.22 -22.45 -21.77
N LYS A 132 12.05 -22.14 -22.31
CA LYS A 132 11.48 -22.83 -23.47
C LYS A 132 12.41 -22.71 -24.68
N GLU A 133 12.80 -23.86 -25.23
CA GLU A 133 13.72 -24.00 -26.38
C GLU A 133 15.05 -23.26 -26.20
N CYS A 134 15.46 -23.04 -24.95
CA CYS A 134 16.65 -22.27 -24.65
C CYS A 134 17.91 -23.05 -25.05
N THR A 135 18.81 -22.39 -25.78
CA THR A 135 20.10 -22.94 -26.24
C THR A 135 21.31 -22.37 -25.50
N LYS A 136 21.07 -21.48 -24.52
CA LYS A 136 22.15 -20.84 -23.74
C LYS A 136 22.75 -21.83 -22.75
N ASP A 137 24.06 -21.69 -22.51
CA ASP A 137 24.77 -22.44 -21.47
C ASP A 137 24.41 -21.92 -20.08
N TRP A 138 24.19 -22.83 -19.13
CA TRP A 138 23.73 -22.51 -17.79
C TRP A 138 24.75 -21.72 -16.96
N LYS A 139 26.05 -21.87 -17.22
CA LYS A 139 27.15 -21.29 -16.41
C LYS A 139 27.11 -19.76 -16.29
N GLY A 140 26.59 -19.07 -17.30
CA GLY A 140 26.41 -17.62 -17.31
C GLY A 140 24.97 -17.17 -17.10
N CYS A 141 24.05 -18.09 -16.80
CA CYS A 141 22.62 -17.81 -16.76
C CYS A 141 22.20 -17.38 -15.34
N ARG A 142 21.91 -16.09 -15.17
CA ARG A 142 21.37 -15.56 -13.90
C ARG A 142 20.09 -16.27 -13.44
N LEU A 143 19.22 -16.66 -14.38
CA LEU A 143 17.97 -17.36 -14.02
C LEU A 143 18.24 -18.77 -13.47
N HIS A 144 19.26 -19.46 -13.98
CA HIS A 144 19.66 -20.77 -13.46
C HIS A 144 20.04 -20.67 -11.98
N GLU A 145 20.91 -19.73 -11.64
CA GLU A 145 21.33 -19.46 -10.26
C GLU A 145 20.13 -19.06 -9.36
N VAL A 146 19.24 -18.20 -9.86
CA VAL A 146 18.04 -17.79 -9.10
C VAL A 146 17.13 -18.98 -8.83
N PHE A 147 16.88 -19.84 -9.81
CA PHE A 147 16.02 -21.01 -9.66
C PHE A 147 16.61 -22.04 -8.70
N GLU A 148 17.90 -22.31 -8.81
CA GLU A 148 18.62 -23.23 -7.92
C GLU A 148 18.61 -22.74 -6.47
N ASN A 149 18.97 -21.47 -6.24
CA ASN A 149 18.99 -20.87 -4.91
C ASN A 149 17.62 -20.81 -4.24
N ASN A 150 16.53 -20.90 -5.01
CA ASN A 150 15.15 -20.88 -4.50
C ASN A 150 14.45 -22.26 -4.55
N PHE A 151 15.19 -23.32 -4.89
CA PHE A 151 14.68 -24.69 -5.00
C PHE A 151 13.47 -24.79 -5.94
N VAL A 152 13.55 -24.13 -7.10
CA VAL A 152 12.55 -24.28 -8.16
C VAL A 152 12.72 -25.66 -8.79
N PRO A 153 11.63 -26.39 -9.09
CA PRO A 153 11.73 -27.69 -9.75
C PRO A 153 12.46 -27.61 -11.10
N GLU A 154 13.36 -28.56 -11.33
CA GLU A 154 14.06 -28.72 -12.62
C GLU A 154 13.11 -29.23 -13.72
N SER A 155 13.47 -29.00 -14.98
CA SER A 155 12.74 -29.59 -16.09
C SER A 155 13.05 -31.09 -16.18
N SER A 156 12.04 -31.90 -16.49
CA SER A 156 12.23 -33.35 -16.70
C SER A 156 12.78 -33.70 -18.08
N TRP A 157 13.32 -32.72 -18.81
CA TRP A 157 13.74 -32.88 -20.22
C TRP A 157 15.22 -33.20 -20.39
N GLU A 158 16.00 -33.17 -19.29
CA GLU A 158 17.42 -33.56 -19.24
C GLU A 158 18.26 -32.94 -20.37
N MET A 159 18.04 -31.65 -20.65
CA MET A 159 18.78 -30.96 -21.70
C MET A 159 20.25 -30.72 -21.30
N ASP A 160 21.18 -31.00 -22.21
CA ASP A 160 22.63 -30.90 -21.97
C ASP A 160 23.08 -29.48 -21.59
N ASN A 161 22.37 -28.46 -22.05
CA ASN A 161 22.77 -27.06 -21.89
C ASN A 161 22.24 -26.39 -20.62
N CYS A 162 21.13 -26.86 -20.04
CA CYS A 162 20.56 -26.31 -18.81
C CYS A 162 19.43 -27.19 -18.25
N ARG A 163 19.46 -27.47 -16.94
CA ARG A 163 18.47 -28.31 -16.24
C ARG A 163 17.07 -27.72 -16.13
N TYR A 164 16.91 -26.43 -16.42
CA TYR A 164 15.61 -25.76 -16.45
C TYR A 164 15.07 -25.59 -17.88
N ALA A 165 15.87 -25.88 -18.90
CA ALA A 165 15.44 -25.77 -20.29
C ALA A 165 14.51 -26.92 -20.68
N TYR A 166 13.50 -26.65 -21.51
CA TYR A 166 12.58 -27.67 -22.00
C TYR A 166 12.12 -27.36 -23.42
N LYS A 167 11.63 -28.36 -24.13
CA LYS A 167 11.14 -28.21 -25.51
C LYS A 167 9.65 -27.90 -25.52
N ASN A 168 9.20 -27.24 -26.59
CA ASN A 168 7.78 -27.01 -26.80
C ASN A 168 7.05 -28.36 -26.96
N ILE A 169 5.99 -28.56 -26.19
CA ILE A 169 5.10 -29.70 -26.38
C ILE A 169 4.01 -29.24 -27.34
N GLU A 170 4.19 -29.51 -28.63
CA GLU A 170 3.06 -29.46 -29.55
C GLU A 170 2.09 -30.57 -29.15
N LYS A 171 0.96 -30.18 -28.55
CA LYS A 171 -0.15 -31.12 -28.35
C LYS A 171 -0.64 -31.52 -29.74
N GLU A 172 -0.29 -32.71 -30.19
CA GLU A 172 -0.93 -33.34 -31.35
C GLU A 172 -2.45 -33.26 -31.12
N LYS A 173 -3.13 -32.52 -31.99
CA LYS A 173 -4.59 -32.55 -32.06
C LYS A 173 -4.96 -33.97 -32.44
N ALA A 174 -5.56 -34.70 -31.49
CA ALA A 174 -6.20 -35.98 -31.77
C ALA A 174 -7.15 -35.82 -32.96
N ILE A 175 -6.87 -36.52 -34.05
CA ILE A 175 -7.78 -36.75 -35.18
C ILE A 175 -8.72 -37.90 -34.78
#